data_AF-A0A7J0BUT7-F1
#
_entry.id   AF-A0A7J0BUT7-F1
#
_cell.length_a   1.000
_cell.length_b   1.000
_cell.length_c   1.000
_cell.angle_alpha   90.00
_cell.angle_beta   90.00
_cell.angle_gamma   90.00
#
_symmetry.space_group_name_H-M   'P 1'
#
loop_
_entity.id
_entity.type
_entity.pdbx_description
1 polymer ?
#
loop_
_entity_poly.entity_id
_entity_poly.type
_entity_poly.pdbx_seq_one_letter_code
_entity_poly.pdbx_strand_id
1 'polypeptide(L)'
;MFLEVGCIVAGIPLGYALRRREKVIYTVDKLTMWAIYGLLFLLGVSLGSDAELIRQLGTIGAQAFAISLSCLAGSVAAVWLLDRFILRGRLDER
;
A
#
# COMPACT_ATOMS: atom_id res chain seq x y z
N MET A 1 1.07 4.52 -19.47
CA MET A 1 0.04 3.46 -19.33
C MET A 1 0.54 2.08 -19.75
N PHE A 2 0.67 1.73 -21.05
CA PHE A 2 1.10 0.38 -21.44
C PHE A 2 2.49 -0.03 -20.93
N LEU A 3 3.42 0.92 -20.87
CA LEU A 3 4.78 0.69 -20.39
C LEU A 3 4.83 0.44 -18.88
N GLU A 4 4.00 1.15 -18.12
CA GLU A 4 3.87 0.97 -16.65
C GLU A 4 3.29 -0.41 -16.33
N VAL A 5 2.21 -0.80 -17.02
CA VAL A 5 1.62 -2.13 -16.90
C VAL A 5 2.63 -3.21 -17.32
N GLY A 6 3.37 -2.96 -18.41
CA GLY A 6 4.44 -3.85 -18.87
C GLY A 6 5.54 -4.06 -17.82
N CYS A 7 5.99 -2.99 -17.15
CA CYS A 7 6.97 -3.08 -16.06
C CYS A 7 6.46 -3.90 -14.88
N ILE A 8 5.19 -3.73 -14.49
CA ILE A 8 4.57 -4.50 -13.40
C ILE A 8 4.51 -5.99 -13.78
N VAL A 9 4.00 -6.28 -14.98
CA VAL A 9 3.86 -7.66 -15.46
C VAL A 9 5.22 -8.34 -15.62
N ALA A 10 6.25 -7.61 -16.08
CA ALA A 10 7.61 -8.13 -16.21
C ALA A 10 8.33 -8.26 -14.86
N GLY A 11 8.00 -7.43 -13.86
CA GLY A 11 8.57 -7.49 -12.52
C GLY A 11 8.20 -8.75 -11.74
N ILE A 12 7.00 -9.31 -11.96
CA ILE A 12 6.51 -10.52 -11.29
C ILE A 12 7.39 -11.76 -11.61
N PRO A 13 7.65 -12.15 -12.88
CA PRO A 13 8.50 -13.29 -13.19
C PRO A 13 9.96 -13.04 -12.79
N LEU A 14 10.44 -11.81 -12.89
CA LEU A 14 11.78 -11.42 -12.42
C LEU A 14 11.92 -11.62 -10.90
N GLY A 15 10.93 -11.19 -10.12
CA GLY A 15 10.88 -11.42 -8.68
C GLY A 15 10.75 -12.90 -8.32
N TYR A 16 9.99 -13.67 -9.10
CA TYR A 16 9.85 -15.11 -8.90
C TYR A 16 11.16 -15.86 -9.15
N ALA A 17 11.91 -15.52 -10.21
CA ALA A 17 13.20 -16.13 -10.52
C ALA A 17 14.29 -15.81 -9.47
N LEU A 18 14.28 -14.59 -8.91
CA LEU A 18 15.23 -14.14 -7.90
C LEU A 18 14.88 -14.56 -6.46
N ARG A 19 13.69 -15.13 -6.23
CA ARG A 19 13.18 -15.54 -4.90
C ARG A 19 14.09 -16.51 -4.14
N ARG A 20 14.92 -17.30 -4.84
CA ARG A 20 15.85 -18.25 -4.20
C ARG A 20 17.10 -17.60 -3.57
N ARG A 21 17.34 -16.30 -3.80
CA ARG A 21 18.55 -15.62 -3.32
C ARG A 21 18.19 -14.63 -2.19
N GLU A 22 18.34 -15.07 -0.95
CA GLU A 22 18.04 -14.27 0.25
C GLU A 22 18.77 -12.92 0.28
N LYS A 23 20.04 -12.89 -0.18
CA LYS A 23 20.83 -11.64 -0.30
C LYS A 23 20.20 -10.63 -1.26
N VAL A 24 19.59 -11.10 -2.35
CA VAL A 24 18.93 -10.24 -3.33
C VAL A 24 17.65 -9.68 -2.75
N ILE A 25 16.84 -10.52 -2.08
CA ILE A 25 15.62 -10.07 -1.39
C ILE A 25 15.96 -9.00 -0.36
N TYR A 26 16.97 -9.22 0.49
CA TYR A 26 17.39 -8.24 1.49
C TYR A 26 17.89 -6.92 0.86
N THR A 27 18.60 -6.99 -0.26
CA THR A 27 19.09 -5.79 -0.96
C THR A 27 17.94 -5.00 -1.58
N VAL A 28 16.98 -5.69 -2.20
CA VAL A 28 15.78 -5.08 -2.80
C VAL A 28 14.89 -4.46 -1.73
N ASP A 29 14.68 -5.15 -0.61
CA ASP A 29 13.94 -4.63 0.54
C ASP A 29 14.56 -3.32 1.05
N LYS A 30 15.88 -3.35 1.31
CA LYS A 30 16.62 -2.15 1.74
C LYS A 30 16.52 -1.03 0.72
N LEU A 31 16.73 -1.32 -0.57
CA LEU A 31 16.63 -0.34 -1.66
C LEU A 31 15.23 0.27 -1.75
N THR A 32 14.19 -0.55 -1.57
CA THR A 32 12.78 -0.10 -1.56
C THR A 32 12.53 0.84 -0.39
N MET A 33 13.03 0.50 0.80
CA MET A 33 12.93 1.37 1.98
C MET A 33 13.63 2.73 1.76
N TRP A 34 14.84 2.73 1.20
CA TRP A 34 15.53 3.98 0.82
C TRP A 34 14.77 4.77 -0.23
N ALA A 35 14.18 4.09 -1.22
CA ALA A 35 13.36 4.74 -2.25
C ALA A 35 12.11 5.37 -1.63
N ILE A 36 11.41 4.69 -0.71
CA ILE A 36 10.26 5.25 0.01
C ILE A 36 10.67 6.50 0.77
N TYR A 37 11.79 6.49 1.49
CA TYR A 37 12.26 7.70 2.18
C TYR A 37 12.59 8.83 1.21
N GLY A 38 13.23 8.53 0.08
CA GLY A 38 13.48 9.53 -0.96
C GLY A 38 12.17 10.11 -1.52
N LEU A 39 11.19 9.25 -1.83
CA LEU A 39 9.88 9.66 -2.33
C LEU A 39 9.11 10.49 -1.31
N LEU A 40 9.10 10.10 -0.03
CA LEU A 40 8.47 10.86 1.04
C LEU A 40 9.13 12.22 1.25
N PHE A 41 10.46 12.29 1.14
CA PHE A 41 11.19 13.55 1.21
C PHE A 41 10.83 14.46 0.02
N LEU A 42 10.88 13.94 -1.20
CA LEU A 42 10.49 14.68 -2.41
C LEU A 42 9.03 15.13 -2.37
N LEU A 43 8.14 14.27 -1.88
CA LEU A 43 6.74 14.60 -1.65
C LEU A 43 6.63 15.76 -0.65
N GLY A 44 7.33 15.71 0.46
CA GLY A 44 7.35 16.79 1.46
C GLY A 44 7.86 18.11 0.89
N VAL A 45 8.94 18.09 0.11
CA VAL A 45 9.46 19.29 -0.59
C VAL A 45 8.45 19.83 -1.60
N SER A 46 7.82 18.95 -2.37
CA SER A 46 6.84 19.35 -3.39
C SER A 46 5.61 19.98 -2.74
N LEU A 47 5.05 19.34 -1.71
CA LEU A 47 3.95 19.89 -0.92
C LEU A 47 4.33 21.21 -0.22
N GLY A 48 5.58 21.32 0.23
CA GLY A 48 6.09 22.50 0.93
C GLY A 48 6.30 23.71 0.03
N SER A 49 6.62 23.49 -1.25
CA SER A 49 6.86 24.55 -2.23
C SER A 49 5.55 25.20 -2.74
N ASP A 50 4.41 24.55 -2.54
CA ASP A 50 3.10 25.00 -3.00
C ASP A 50 2.27 25.58 -1.84
N ALA A 51 2.27 26.92 -1.71
CA ALA A 51 1.56 27.61 -0.64
C ALA A 51 0.05 27.34 -0.60
N GLU A 52 -0.59 27.09 -1.75
CA GLU A 52 -2.00 26.72 -1.82
C GLU A 52 -2.24 25.32 -1.25
N LEU A 53 -1.38 24.34 -1.56
CA LEU A 53 -1.47 22.98 -1.01
C LEU A 53 -1.24 22.99 0.50
N ILE A 54 -0.28 23.77 1.00
CA ILE A 54 -0.09 23.98 2.45
C ILE A 54 -1.34 24.53 3.13
N ARG A 55 -2.04 25.48 2.51
CA ARG A 55 -3.26 26.05 3.09
C ARG A 55 -4.42 25.06 3.08
N GLN A 56 -4.52 24.23 2.04
CA GLN A 56 -5.55 23.19 1.93
C GLN A 56 -5.18 21.88 2.64
N LEU A 57 -3.96 21.74 3.14
CA LEU A 57 -3.42 20.52 3.75
C LEU A 57 -4.27 20.02 4.93
N GLY A 58 -4.87 20.94 5.70
CA GLY A 58 -5.83 20.59 6.76
C GLY A 58 -7.11 19.93 6.21
N THR A 59 -7.64 20.42 5.08
CA THR A 59 -8.82 19.86 4.43
C THR A 59 -8.51 18.52 3.78
N ILE A 60 -7.39 18.43 3.05
CA ILE A 60 -6.91 17.18 2.43
C ILE A 60 -6.62 16.14 3.51
N GLY A 61 -5.99 16.54 4.62
CA GLY A 61 -5.72 15.67 5.75
C GLY A 61 -6.99 15.13 6.41
N ALA A 62 -8.00 15.99 6.62
CA ALA A 62 -9.29 15.57 7.16
C ALA A 62 -10.03 14.60 6.22
N GLN A 63 -10.03 14.87 4.91
CA GLN A 63 -10.58 13.96 3.91
C GLN A 63 -9.84 12.61 3.89
N ALA A 64 -8.52 12.64 3.86
CA ALA A 64 -7.68 11.44 3.89
C ALA A 64 -7.91 10.62 5.17
N PHE A 65 -8.09 11.28 6.31
CA PHE A 65 -8.42 10.62 7.57
C PHE A 65 -9.78 9.95 7.52
N ALA A 66 -10.82 10.65 7.02
CA ALA A 66 -12.15 10.09 6.87
C ALA A 66 -12.18 8.88 5.92
N ILE A 67 -11.46 8.95 4.79
CA ILE A 67 -11.30 7.84 3.85
C ILE A 67 -10.58 6.67 4.51
N SER A 68 -9.47 6.93 5.21
CA SER A 68 -8.70 5.89 5.91
C SER A 68 -9.54 5.17 6.95
N LEU A 69 -10.30 5.91 7.76
CA LEU A 69 -11.18 5.35 8.78
C LEU A 69 -12.31 4.52 8.15
N SER A 70 -12.89 5.01 7.06
CA SER A 70 -13.93 4.28 6.31
C SER A 70 -13.38 2.99 5.69
N CYS A 71 -12.16 3.03 5.17
CA CYS A 71 -11.50 1.87 4.58
C CYS A 71 -11.13 0.83 5.66
N LEU A 72 -10.66 1.26 6.83
CA LEU A 72 -10.41 0.39 7.98
C LEU A 72 -11.71 -0.25 8.47
N ALA A 73 -12.77 0.54 8.66
CA ALA A 73 -14.08 0.06 9.06
C ALA A 73 -14.64 -0.95 8.04
N GLY A 74 -14.53 -0.65 6.74
CA GLY A 74 -14.94 -1.54 5.66
C GLY A 74 -14.16 -2.85 5.63
N SER A 75 -12.84 -2.81 5.82
CA SER A 75 -12.00 -4.01 5.88
C SER A 75 -12.38 -4.91 7.06
N VAL A 76 -12.55 -4.33 8.26
CA VAL A 76 -12.99 -5.07 9.46
C VAL A 76 -14.40 -5.63 9.28
N ALA A 77 -15.33 -4.83 8.76
CA ALA A 77 -16.70 -5.26 8.48
C ALA A 77 -16.75 -6.40 7.45
N ALA A 78 -15.90 -6.35 6.42
CA ALA A 78 -15.80 -7.40 5.42
C ALA A 78 -15.32 -8.72 6.04
N VAL A 79 -14.28 -8.69 6.89
CA VAL A 79 -13.82 -9.88 7.62
C VAL A 79 -14.91 -10.43 8.54
N TRP A 80 -15.63 -9.55 9.25
CA TRP A 80 -16.74 -9.95 10.13
C TRP A 80 -17.92 -10.58 9.36
N LEU A 81 -18.26 -10.02 8.19
CA LEU A 81 -19.29 -10.57 7.32
C LEU A 81 -18.86 -11.94 6.75
N LEU A 82 -17.60 -12.05 6.32
CA LEU A 82 -17.02 -13.30 5.81
C LEU A 82 -17.04 -14.38 6.91
N ASP A 83 -16.68 -14.02 8.14
CA ASP A 83 -16.70 -14.92 9.28
C ASP A 83 -18.13 -15.45 9.54
N ARG A 84 -19.10 -14.54 9.57
CA ARG A 84 -20.49 -14.88 9.87
C ARG A 84 -21.19 -15.66 8.75
N PHE A 85 -20.91 -15.38 7.48
CA PHE A 85 -21.59 -16.04 6.34
C PHE A 85 -20.88 -17.29 5.84
N ILE A 86 -19.54 -17.35 5.91
CA ILE A 86 -18.75 -18.43 5.28
C ILE A 86 -18.04 -19.30 6.32
N LEU A 87 -17.42 -18.72 7.36
CA LEU A 87 -16.62 -19.50 8.32
C LEU A 87 -17.44 -20.14 9.46
N ARG A 88 -18.59 -19.58 9.84
CA ARG A 88 -19.48 -20.19 10.86
C ARG A 88 -20.00 -21.59 10.51
N GLY A 89 -19.95 -22.00 9.24
CA GLY A 89 -20.24 -23.38 8.81
C GLY A 89 -19.04 -24.34 8.87
N ARG A 90 -17.85 -23.88 9.24
CA ARG A 90 -16.57 -24.63 9.16
C ARG A 90 -15.88 -24.82 10.52
N LEU A 91 -16.39 -24.20 11.58
CA LEU A 91 -15.87 -24.30 12.96
C LEU A 91 -16.66 -25.28 13.84
N ASP A 92 -17.72 -25.90 13.32
CA ASP A 92 -18.54 -26.92 14.01
C ASP A 92 -18.23 -28.36 13.55
N GLU A 93 -17.12 -28.54 12.81
CA GLU A 93 -16.58 -29.86 12.38
C GLU A 93 -15.15 -30.11 12.89
N ARG A 94 -14.71 -29.43 13.96
CA ARG A 94 -13.40 -29.66 14.59
C ARG A 94 -13.52 -29.87 16.10
#